data_AF-A0A165VMC8-F1
#
_entry.id   AF-A0A165VMC8-F1
#
_cell.length_a   1.000
_cell.length_b   1.000
_cell.length_c   1.000
_cell.angle_alpha   90.00
_cell.angle_beta   90.00
_cell.angle_gamma   90.00
#
_symmetry.space_group_name_H-M   'P 1'
#
loop_
_entity.id
_entity.type
_entity.pdbx_description
1 polymer ?
#
loop_
_entity_poly.entity_id
_entity_poly.type
_entity_poly.pdbx_seq_one_letter_code
_entity_poly.pdbx_strand_id
1 'polypeptide(L)'
;MDPFIEEHSKCLLEKEWLVKIDSEKSIPYLFKFHHSTADLSSCLLVTDTKTVWAEVLTPKRFAQRWRDANRDSELVCDDPDEEHDWRAYNLDRLSKLHTLVNFADATFTIVESQNADLSVELDCEHFKWRWESYYVGPRTSADVLSKHLIMPLISTMHMAFNSADPVSELSSDDLQKAVDKTGRTARRTVDTHVKNALSSPRVATALQRMTALFNFIPSLPTVSTSAEQIDISTPFQTTNKPKSMDIDSPPQTKAKTSSLRVNLRDSHDPTSASTPAPAQSQDAAKAAQESETESESDEGVVLRAAGKSHAASAVPGDSEPRTSSQARQSRSPAHSQSPAKALASSSDEESLPHRPKKKAKAKTTRDSDASSESESSEEERRKRSAKIVSGGKTQRGGARQPIKRGGRRF
;
A
#
# COMPACT_ATOMS: atom_id res chain seq x y z
N MET A 1 -3.67 17.50 12.93
CA MET A 1 -3.00 16.19 13.02
C MET A 1 -1.55 16.35 12.64
N ASP A 2 -0.75 15.35 12.99
CA ASP A 2 0.62 15.25 12.49
C ASP A 2 0.57 14.60 11.09
N PRO A 3 1.41 15.02 10.13
CA PRO A 3 1.34 14.54 8.76
C PRO A 3 1.77 13.07 8.65
N PHE A 4 1.12 12.34 7.74
CA PHE A 4 1.58 11.01 7.35
C PHE A 4 2.86 11.12 6.49
N ILE A 5 3.97 10.59 6.97
CA ILE A 5 5.30 10.65 6.34
C ILE A 5 5.84 9.25 6.03
N GLU A 6 6.95 9.16 5.30
CA GLU A 6 7.48 7.88 4.82
C GLU A 6 7.88 6.93 5.97
N GLU A 7 8.26 7.49 7.13
CA GLU A 7 8.62 6.77 8.35
C GLU A 7 7.42 5.99 8.90
N HIS A 8 6.23 6.60 8.93
CA HIS A 8 5.00 5.94 9.33
C HIS A 8 4.62 4.84 8.33
N SER A 9 4.77 5.10 7.02
CA SER A 9 4.59 4.08 5.97
C SER A 9 5.55 2.90 6.15
N LYS A 10 6.83 3.12 6.45
CA LYS A 10 7.81 2.05 6.73
C LYS A 10 7.38 1.18 7.91
N CYS A 11 6.96 1.79 9.03
CA CYS A 11 6.45 1.10 10.22
C CYS A 11 5.17 0.26 9.96
N LEU A 12 4.41 0.56 8.91
CA LEU A 12 3.21 -0.17 8.49
C LEU A 12 3.48 -1.26 7.44
N LEU A 13 4.70 -1.38 6.89
CA LEU A 13 5.02 -2.44 5.92
C LEU A 13 4.97 -3.83 6.56
N GLU A 14 5.47 -3.96 7.78
CA GLU A 14 5.53 -5.21 8.57
C GLU A 14 4.19 -5.63 9.20
N LYS A 15 3.14 -4.82 9.01
CA LYS A 15 1.81 -5.07 9.59
C LYS A 15 0.91 -5.80 8.59
N GLU A 16 0.08 -6.71 9.08
CA GLU A 16 -0.93 -7.40 8.27
C GLU A 16 -2.07 -6.46 7.84
N TRP A 17 -2.77 -6.83 6.76
CA TRP A 17 -4.00 -6.12 6.35
C TRP A 17 -5.19 -6.73 7.09
N LEU A 18 -5.87 -5.90 7.87
CA LEU A 18 -7.16 -6.22 8.51
C LEU A 18 -8.29 -5.73 7.59
N VAL A 19 -9.50 -6.30 7.69
CA VAL A 19 -10.60 -6.01 6.74
C VAL A 19 -11.92 -5.74 7.48
N LYS A 20 -12.65 -4.72 7.04
CA LYS A 20 -14.08 -4.55 7.30
C LYS A 20 -14.85 -4.28 6.01
N ILE A 21 -16.17 -4.41 6.08
CA ILE A 21 -17.08 -4.10 4.98
C ILE A 21 -18.13 -3.13 5.53
N ASP A 22 -18.30 -1.99 4.87
CA ASP A 22 -19.48 -1.14 5.05
C ASP A 22 -20.70 -1.92 4.54
N SER A 23 -21.60 -2.32 5.45
CA SER A 23 -22.77 -3.14 5.14
C SER A 23 -23.85 -2.39 4.35
N GLU A 24 -23.88 -1.05 4.41
CA GLU A 24 -24.83 -0.23 3.67
C GLU A 24 -24.40 -0.07 2.21
N LYS A 25 -23.10 0.18 1.99
CA LYS A 25 -22.52 0.48 0.66
C LYS A 25 -21.85 -0.73 0.01
N SER A 26 -21.71 -1.84 0.74
CA SER A 26 -20.94 -3.03 0.36
C SER A 26 -19.47 -2.73 -0.02
N ILE A 27 -18.86 -1.72 0.59
CA ILE A 27 -17.48 -1.30 0.31
C ILE A 27 -16.52 -1.99 1.29
N PRO A 28 -15.53 -2.77 0.81
CA PRO A 28 -14.48 -3.32 1.67
C PRO A 28 -13.43 -2.23 1.99
N TYR A 29 -13.11 -2.08 3.26
CA TYR A 29 -12.05 -1.22 3.77
C TYR A 29 -10.91 -2.09 4.33
N LEU A 30 -9.70 -1.84 3.85
CA LEU A 30 -8.47 -2.49 4.28
C LEU A 30 -7.71 -1.59 5.25
N PHE A 31 -7.30 -2.13 6.40
CA PHE A 31 -6.64 -1.39 7.48
C PHE A 31 -5.24 -1.95 7.76
N LYS A 32 -4.29 -1.07 8.05
CA LYS A 32 -3.03 -1.39 8.72
C LYS A 32 -2.88 -0.48 9.92
N PHE A 33 -2.45 -1.04 11.06
CA PHE A 33 -2.24 -0.31 12.30
C PHE A 33 -0.83 -0.55 12.84
N HIS A 34 -0.20 0.51 13.31
CA HIS A 34 1.07 0.46 14.04
C HIS A 34 0.94 1.31 15.31
N HIS A 35 1.54 0.85 16.40
CA HIS A 35 1.82 1.67 17.58
C HIS A 35 3.28 1.52 17.96
N SER A 36 3.82 2.55 18.62
CA SER A 36 5.16 2.53 19.20
C SER A 36 5.04 2.73 20.71
N THR A 37 5.67 1.85 21.48
CA THR A 37 5.70 1.90 22.95
C THR A 37 6.74 2.87 23.50
N ALA A 38 7.67 3.34 22.66
CA ALA A 38 8.78 4.21 23.09
C ALA A 38 8.40 5.70 23.19
N ASP A 39 7.39 6.13 22.43
CA ASP A 39 6.86 7.49 22.36
C ASP A 39 5.33 7.55 22.54
N LEU A 40 4.69 6.38 22.76
CA LEU A 40 3.24 6.18 22.87
C LEU A 40 2.41 6.74 21.69
N SER A 41 3.00 6.74 20.48
CA SER A 41 2.28 7.13 19.26
C SER A 41 1.57 5.95 18.59
N SER A 42 0.59 6.27 17.74
CA SER A 42 -0.01 5.30 16.82
C SER A 42 -0.26 5.89 15.44
N CYS A 43 -0.26 5.02 14.44
CA CYS A 43 -0.59 5.35 13.07
C CYS A 43 -1.57 4.32 12.49
N LEU A 44 -2.64 4.82 11.87
CA LEU A 44 -3.57 4.04 11.06
C LEU A 44 -3.37 4.38 9.58
N LEU A 45 -3.55 3.37 8.73
CA LEU A 45 -3.71 3.49 7.30
C LEU A 45 -4.96 2.73 6.85
N VAL A 46 -5.81 3.36 6.06
CA VAL A 46 -7.09 2.83 5.57
C VAL A 46 -7.18 2.99 4.05
N THR A 47 -7.75 2.02 3.34
CA THR A 47 -8.08 2.18 1.92
C THR A 47 -9.30 1.38 1.50
N ASP A 48 -10.11 1.95 0.60
CA ASP A 48 -11.21 1.29 -0.14
C ASP A 48 -10.71 0.70 -1.48
N THR A 49 -9.39 0.54 -1.64
CA THR A 49 -8.62 0.23 -2.85
C THR A 49 -8.55 1.33 -3.92
N LYS A 50 -9.18 2.49 -3.72
CA LYS A 50 -9.16 3.65 -4.65
C LYS A 50 -8.49 4.87 -4.03
N THR A 51 -8.86 5.14 -2.78
CA THR A 51 -8.46 6.25 -1.93
C THR A 51 -7.63 5.70 -0.78
N VAL A 52 -6.66 6.47 -0.30
CA VAL A 52 -5.91 6.14 0.92
C VAL A 52 -6.12 7.25 1.93
N TRP A 53 -6.58 6.86 3.12
CA TRP A 53 -6.64 7.73 4.29
C TRP A 53 -5.59 7.28 5.30
N ALA A 54 -5.03 8.22 6.04
CA ALA A 54 -4.13 7.91 7.14
C ALA A 54 -4.40 8.82 8.34
N GLU A 55 -3.95 8.37 9.50
CA GLU A 55 -3.97 9.14 10.73
C GLU A 55 -2.72 8.87 11.56
N VAL A 56 -2.23 9.90 12.23
CA VAL A 56 -1.08 9.84 13.16
C VAL A 56 -1.50 10.51 14.45
N LEU A 57 -1.47 9.75 15.56
CA LEU A 57 -1.83 10.23 16.87
C LEU A 57 -0.61 10.29 17.79
N THR A 58 -0.34 11.50 18.27
CA THR A 58 0.54 11.74 19.42
C THR A 58 -0.14 11.29 20.71
N PRO A 59 0.62 11.02 21.80
CA PRO A 59 0.06 10.56 23.07
C PRO A 59 -1.04 11.47 23.62
N LYS A 60 -0.90 12.79 23.43
CA LYS A 60 -1.88 13.79 23.87
C LYS A 60 -3.19 13.72 23.08
N ARG A 61 -3.14 13.44 21.77
CA ARG A 61 -4.34 13.28 20.93
C ARG A 61 -5.02 11.94 21.16
N PHE A 62 -4.24 10.87 21.33
CA PHE A 62 -4.75 9.58 21.79
C PHE A 62 -5.48 9.71 23.14
N ALA A 63 -4.82 10.29 24.15
CA ALA A 63 -5.35 10.49 25.49
C ALA A 63 -6.59 11.39 25.55
N GLN A 64 -6.69 12.38 24.65
CA GLN A 64 -7.89 13.20 24.47
C GLN A 64 -9.04 12.34 23.92
N ARG A 65 -8.89 11.76 22.73
CA ARG A 65 -9.99 11.05 22.06
C ARG A 65 -10.45 9.81 22.84
N TRP A 66 -9.54 9.13 23.55
CA TRP A 66 -9.92 7.99 24.37
C TRP A 66 -10.95 8.37 25.43
N ARG A 67 -10.79 9.53 26.10
CA ARG A 67 -11.75 10.07 27.06
C ARG A 67 -13.03 10.55 26.37
N ASP A 68 -12.92 11.24 25.24
CA ASP A 68 -14.09 11.70 24.47
C ASP A 68 -15.03 10.55 24.08
N ALA A 69 -14.47 9.38 23.74
CA ALA A 69 -15.17 8.16 23.34
C ALA A 69 -15.58 7.23 24.50
N ASN A 70 -14.94 7.31 25.67
CA ASN A 70 -15.12 6.39 26.81
C ASN A 70 -15.31 7.16 28.13
N ARG A 71 -16.28 8.07 28.16
CA ARG A 71 -16.52 9.01 29.29
C ARG A 71 -16.81 8.32 30.62
N ASP A 72 -17.41 7.13 30.60
CA ASP A 72 -17.69 6.34 31.81
C ASP A 72 -16.40 5.83 32.51
N SER A 73 -15.23 6.03 31.89
CA SER A 73 -13.90 5.67 32.40
C SER A 73 -13.12 6.89 32.95
N GLU A 74 -13.79 7.98 33.34
CA GLU A 74 -13.17 9.21 33.86
C GLU A 74 -12.42 9.02 35.20
N LEU A 75 -11.15 8.62 35.09
CA LEU A 75 -10.11 8.94 36.06
C LEU A 75 -9.32 10.14 35.53
N VAL A 76 -9.50 11.30 36.17
CA VAL A 76 -8.59 12.44 36.01
C VAL A 76 -7.35 12.13 36.82
N CYS A 77 -6.20 12.12 36.15
CA CYS A 77 -4.92 11.79 36.73
C CYS A 77 -4.04 13.04 36.77
N ASP A 78 -3.69 13.46 37.98
CA ASP A 78 -2.83 14.64 38.22
C ASP A 78 -1.32 14.30 38.16
N ASP A 79 -0.95 13.02 38.30
CA ASP A 79 0.43 12.54 38.23
C ASP A 79 0.82 12.24 36.76
N PRO A 80 1.90 12.84 36.22
CA PRO A 80 2.34 12.59 34.85
C PRO A 80 2.80 11.15 34.57
N ASP A 81 3.24 10.40 35.59
CA ASP A 81 3.75 9.03 35.44
C ASP A 81 2.58 8.02 35.46
N GLU A 82 1.59 8.18 36.34
CA GLU A 82 0.33 7.42 36.27
C GLU A 82 -0.41 7.66 34.95
N GLU A 83 -0.47 8.92 34.46
CA GLU A 83 -1.06 9.27 33.16
C GLU A 83 -0.23 8.72 31.97
N HIS A 84 1.08 8.53 32.13
CA HIS A 84 1.89 7.82 31.14
C HIS A 84 1.50 6.35 31.05
N ASP A 85 1.41 5.67 32.20
CA ASP A 85 1.08 4.23 32.25
C ASP A 85 -0.38 3.96 31.84
N TRP A 86 -1.30 4.86 32.17
CA TRP A 86 -2.68 4.83 31.66
C TRP A 86 -2.74 4.94 30.12
N ARG A 87 -1.90 5.79 29.50
CA ARG A 87 -1.80 5.86 28.03
C ARG A 87 -1.21 4.57 27.46
N ALA A 88 -0.14 4.04 28.06
CA ALA A 88 0.51 2.81 27.61
C ALA A 88 -0.47 1.61 27.66
N TYR A 89 -1.21 1.47 28.77
CA TYR A 89 -2.22 0.44 28.96
C TYR A 89 -3.34 0.51 27.90
N ASN A 90 -3.92 1.68 27.66
CA ASN A 90 -5.00 1.81 26.69
C ASN A 90 -4.50 1.74 25.23
N LEU A 91 -3.24 2.11 24.95
CA LEU A 91 -2.62 1.93 23.64
C LEU A 91 -2.37 0.45 23.33
N ASP A 92 -1.95 -0.35 24.32
CA ASP A 92 -1.89 -1.81 24.23
C ASP A 92 -3.29 -2.44 23.99
N ARG A 93 -4.33 -1.96 24.67
CA ARG A 93 -5.73 -2.36 24.38
C ARG A 93 -6.13 -2.03 22.94
N LEU A 94 -5.80 -0.84 22.44
CA LEU A 94 -6.05 -0.45 21.05
C LEU A 94 -5.27 -1.33 20.06
N SER A 95 -4.03 -1.72 20.38
CA SER A 95 -3.26 -2.64 19.55
C SER A 95 -3.80 -4.07 19.57
N LYS A 96 -4.36 -4.52 20.70
CA LYS A 96 -5.01 -5.83 20.80
C LYS A 96 -6.30 -5.89 19.98
N LEU A 97 -7.05 -4.79 19.90
CA LEU A 97 -8.18 -4.65 18.98
C LEU A 97 -7.75 -4.76 17.51
N HIS A 98 -6.60 -4.20 17.13
CA HIS A 98 -6.03 -4.28 15.78
C HIS A 98 -5.20 -5.56 15.55
N THR A 99 -5.77 -6.72 15.87
CA THR A 99 -5.26 -8.06 15.52
C THR A 99 -6.28 -8.79 14.65
N LEU A 100 -5.85 -9.72 13.79
CA LEU A 100 -6.75 -10.43 12.86
C LEU A 100 -8.02 -11.03 13.49
N VAL A 101 -7.96 -11.52 14.73
CA VAL A 101 -9.12 -12.07 15.45
C VAL A 101 -10.01 -10.94 15.99
N ASN A 102 -9.51 -10.17 16.96
CA ASN A 102 -10.32 -9.16 17.66
C ASN A 102 -10.85 -8.07 16.72
N PHE A 103 -10.12 -7.76 15.64
CA PHE A 103 -10.59 -6.81 14.63
C PHE A 103 -11.73 -7.40 13.82
N ALA A 104 -11.76 -8.70 13.54
CA ALA A 104 -12.86 -9.34 12.83
C ALA A 104 -14.17 -9.28 13.63
N ASP A 105 -14.09 -9.46 14.96
CA ASP A 105 -15.25 -9.48 15.85
C ASP A 105 -15.80 -8.07 16.21
N ALA A 106 -14.97 -7.03 16.13
CA ALA A 106 -15.39 -5.65 16.43
C ALA A 106 -16.56 -5.16 15.55
N THR A 107 -17.52 -4.43 16.12
CA THR A 107 -18.53 -3.74 15.30
C THR A 107 -17.89 -2.55 14.59
N PHE A 108 -18.17 -2.40 13.30
CA PHE A 108 -17.60 -1.35 12.43
C PHE A 108 -18.72 -0.48 11.87
N THR A 109 -18.58 0.83 12.03
CA THR A 109 -19.49 1.82 11.43
C THR A 109 -18.69 2.98 10.85
N ILE A 110 -19.18 3.55 9.75
CA ILE A 110 -18.69 4.83 9.22
C ILE A 110 -19.56 5.92 9.80
N VAL A 111 -18.92 6.96 10.35
CA VAL A 111 -19.61 8.05 11.06
C VAL A 111 -19.29 9.37 10.36
N GLU A 112 -20.27 10.26 10.24
CA GLU A 112 -20.02 11.61 9.73
C GLU A 112 -19.15 12.41 10.72
N SER A 113 -18.05 12.99 10.24
CA SER A 113 -17.24 13.96 10.99
C SER A 113 -17.05 15.22 10.17
N GLN A 114 -17.17 16.37 10.82
CA GLN A 114 -16.90 17.69 10.21
C GLN A 114 -15.40 17.95 10.04
N ASN A 115 -14.55 17.12 10.66
CA ASN A 115 -13.12 17.37 10.82
C ASN A 115 -12.21 16.38 10.08
N ALA A 116 -12.74 15.37 9.38
CA ALA A 116 -11.95 14.33 8.71
C ALA A 116 -12.63 13.79 7.44
N ASP A 117 -11.83 13.37 6.46
CA ASP A 117 -12.30 12.85 5.16
C ASP A 117 -12.91 11.44 5.25
N LEU A 118 -12.54 10.69 6.29
CA LEU A 118 -13.15 9.41 6.68
C LEU A 118 -13.11 9.29 8.21
N SER A 119 -14.27 9.10 8.84
CA SER A 119 -14.32 8.71 10.26
C SER A 119 -14.99 7.34 10.42
N VAL A 120 -14.38 6.52 11.27
CA VAL A 120 -14.75 5.13 11.52
C VAL A 120 -14.85 4.95 13.03
N GLU A 121 -15.99 4.44 13.51
CA GLU A 121 -16.12 3.97 14.88
C GLU A 121 -16.03 2.43 14.92
N LEU A 122 -15.11 1.97 15.75
CA LEU A 122 -14.92 0.58 16.15
C LEU A 122 -15.48 0.41 17.55
N ASP A 123 -16.44 -0.49 17.71
CA ASP A 123 -17.10 -0.77 18.98
C ASP A 123 -16.83 -2.22 19.39
N CYS A 124 -16.36 -2.42 20.62
CA CYS A 124 -16.07 -3.73 21.19
C CYS A 124 -16.51 -3.78 22.66
N GLU A 125 -16.63 -4.99 23.22
CA GLU A 125 -17.29 -5.25 24.52
C GLU A 125 -16.76 -4.44 25.72
N HIS A 126 -15.61 -3.78 25.62
CA HIS A 126 -14.92 -3.12 26.73
C HIS A 126 -14.49 -1.67 26.45
N PHE A 127 -14.60 -1.17 25.20
CA PHE A 127 -14.34 0.23 24.85
C PHE A 127 -14.82 0.56 23.42
N LYS A 128 -15.15 1.83 23.21
CA LYS A 128 -15.34 2.41 21.87
C LYS A 128 -14.07 3.13 21.43
N TRP A 129 -13.77 3.07 20.13
CA TRP A 129 -12.68 3.84 19.54
C TRP A 129 -13.10 4.45 18.21
N ARG A 130 -12.73 5.72 18.00
CA ARG A 130 -12.98 6.43 16.74
C ARG A 130 -11.68 6.83 16.06
N TRP A 131 -11.59 6.53 14.78
CA TRP A 131 -10.57 7.05 13.87
C TRP A 131 -11.16 8.24 13.08
N GLU A 132 -10.34 9.23 12.81
CA GLU A 132 -10.64 10.46 12.08
C GLU A 132 -9.49 10.68 11.09
N SER A 133 -9.54 9.95 9.97
CA SER A 133 -8.44 9.80 9.03
C SER A 133 -8.58 10.74 7.83
N TYR A 134 -7.43 11.17 7.30
CA TYR A 134 -7.33 12.21 6.28
C TYR A 134 -6.78 11.64 4.98
N TYR A 135 -7.27 12.15 3.85
CA TYR A 135 -6.82 11.77 2.52
C TYR A 135 -5.34 12.17 2.32
N VAL A 136 -4.47 11.20 2.04
CA VAL A 136 -3.02 11.46 1.92
C VAL A 136 -2.60 12.11 0.58
N GLY A 137 -3.56 12.42 -0.29
CA GLY A 137 -3.33 12.92 -1.64
C GLY A 137 -3.04 11.80 -2.66
N PRO A 138 -3.22 12.05 -3.97
CA PRO A 138 -3.21 11.00 -4.99
C PRO A 138 -1.83 10.36 -5.20
N ARG A 139 -0.76 11.16 -5.17
CA ARG A 139 0.63 10.67 -5.31
C ARG A 139 1.00 9.72 -4.17
N THR A 140 0.80 10.16 -2.93
CA THR A 140 1.05 9.36 -1.72
C THR A 140 0.16 8.10 -1.70
N SER A 141 -1.10 8.21 -2.15
CA SER A 141 -2.01 7.07 -2.27
C SER A 141 -1.45 6.01 -3.23
N ALA A 142 -0.96 6.42 -4.40
CA ALA A 142 -0.37 5.51 -5.39
C ALA A 142 0.93 4.86 -4.88
N ASP A 143 1.83 5.64 -4.25
CA ASP A 143 3.05 5.13 -3.62
C ASP A 143 2.75 4.09 -2.53
N VAL A 144 1.75 4.36 -1.69
CA VAL A 144 1.30 3.45 -0.63
C VAL A 144 0.66 2.19 -1.20
N LEU A 145 -0.31 2.31 -2.11
CA LEU A 145 -0.99 1.15 -2.72
C LEU A 145 0.00 0.26 -3.48
N SER A 146 0.96 0.86 -4.19
CA SER A 146 2.05 0.15 -4.86
C SER A 146 2.87 -0.69 -3.86
N LYS A 147 3.42 -0.05 -2.82
CA LYS A 147 4.32 -0.68 -1.84
C LYS A 147 3.61 -1.67 -0.90
N HIS A 148 2.42 -1.33 -0.41
CA HIS A 148 1.73 -2.09 0.66
C HIS A 148 0.75 -3.15 0.14
N LEU A 149 0.25 -3.05 -1.11
CA LEU A 149 -0.81 -3.93 -1.62
C LEU A 149 -0.48 -4.56 -2.98
N ILE A 150 -0.23 -3.74 -4.02
CA ILE A 150 -0.10 -4.22 -5.40
C ILE A 150 1.15 -5.10 -5.58
N MET A 151 2.33 -4.63 -5.14
CA MET A 151 3.58 -5.40 -5.28
C MET A 151 3.60 -6.70 -4.44
N PRO A 152 3.10 -6.73 -3.20
CA PRO A 152 2.84 -7.97 -2.47
C PRO A 152 1.90 -8.93 -3.23
N LEU A 153 0.74 -8.45 -3.72
CA LEU A 153 -0.22 -9.29 -4.44
C LEU A 153 0.36 -9.87 -5.74
N ILE A 154 1.12 -9.11 -6.53
CA ILE A 154 1.83 -9.62 -7.71
C ILE A 154 2.80 -10.75 -7.34
N SER A 155 3.47 -10.64 -6.19
CA SER A 155 4.41 -11.65 -5.70
C SER A 155 3.72 -12.92 -5.20
N THR A 156 2.61 -12.78 -4.45
CA THR A 156 1.78 -13.92 -4.02
C THR A 156 1.14 -14.64 -5.20
N MET A 157 0.64 -13.89 -6.19
CA MET A 157 0.10 -14.43 -7.43
C MET A 157 1.17 -15.16 -8.25
N HIS A 158 2.37 -14.57 -8.42
CA HIS A 158 3.50 -15.25 -9.06
C HIS A 158 3.83 -16.57 -8.37
N MET A 159 3.85 -16.60 -7.03
CA MET A 159 4.06 -17.83 -6.27
C MET A 159 2.96 -18.86 -6.52
N ALA A 160 1.68 -18.47 -6.46
CA ALA A 160 0.53 -19.36 -6.61
C ALA A 160 0.34 -19.95 -8.02
N PHE A 161 0.83 -19.27 -9.07
CA PHE A 161 0.72 -19.75 -10.46
C PHE A 161 1.96 -20.50 -10.97
N ASN A 162 3.14 -20.28 -10.37
CA ASN A 162 4.43 -20.86 -10.78
C ASN A 162 5.01 -21.88 -9.76
N SER A 163 4.35 -22.14 -8.63
CA SER A 163 4.66 -23.32 -7.81
C SER A 163 4.25 -24.61 -8.53
N ALA A 164 4.98 -25.70 -8.30
CA ALA A 164 4.62 -27.02 -8.83
C ALA A 164 3.44 -27.61 -8.04
N ASP A 165 3.53 -27.52 -6.71
CA ASP A 165 2.52 -27.92 -5.75
C ASP A 165 1.62 -26.71 -5.41
N PRO A 166 0.31 -26.89 -5.14
CA PRO A 166 -0.56 -25.80 -4.70
C PRO A 166 -0.08 -25.14 -3.40
N VAL A 167 -0.23 -23.82 -3.30
CA VAL A 167 0.17 -23.04 -2.10
C VAL A 167 -0.54 -23.52 -0.82
N SER A 168 -1.74 -24.10 -0.95
CA SER A 168 -2.51 -24.73 0.13
C SER A 168 -1.99 -26.09 0.61
N GLU A 169 -1.06 -26.71 -0.13
CA GLU A 169 -0.47 -28.02 0.20
C GLU A 169 0.96 -27.89 0.76
N LEU A 170 1.51 -26.68 0.82
CA LEU A 170 2.83 -26.41 1.40
C LEU A 170 2.78 -26.44 2.93
N SER A 171 3.83 -26.97 3.56
CA SER A 171 4.03 -26.83 5.01
C SER A 171 4.24 -25.36 5.38
N SER A 172 3.97 -24.97 6.63
CA SER A 172 4.20 -23.59 7.11
C SER A 172 5.64 -23.12 6.85
N ASP A 173 6.61 -23.98 7.15
CA ASP A 173 8.04 -23.73 6.92
C ASP A 173 8.35 -23.56 5.42
N ASP A 174 7.78 -24.39 4.55
CA ASP A 174 8.08 -24.35 3.11
C ASP A 174 7.34 -23.21 2.40
N LEU A 175 6.14 -22.86 2.88
CA LEU A 175 5.45 -21.63 2.51
C LEU A 175 6.28 -20.40 2.91
N GLN A 176 6.79 -20.35 4.14
CA GLN A 176 7.67 -19.27 4.58
C GLN A 176 8.92 -19.19 3.69
N LYS A 177 9.62 -20.31 3.45
CA LYS A 177 10.78 -20.36 2.53
C LYS A 177 10.42 -19.90 1.11
N ALA A 178 9.24 -20.24 0.59
CA ALA A 178 8.77 -19.86 -0.74
C ALA A 178 8.44 -18.37 -0.85
N VAL A 179 7.77 -17.80 0.16
CA VAL A 179 7.52 -16.36 0.29
C VAL A 179 8.85 -15.61 0.39
N ASP A 180 9.76 -16.05 1.25
CA ASP A 180 11.07 -15.42 1.44
C ASP A 180 11.91 -15.43 0.15
N LYS A 181 11.96 -16.58 -0.54
CA LYS A 181 12.63 -16.73 -1.84
C LYS A 181 12.03 -15.82 -2.90
N THR A 182 10.70 -15.70 -2.94
CA THR A 182 9.98 -14.87 -3.90
C THR A 182 10.19 -13.38 -3.61
N GLY A 183 9.99 -12.93 -2.38
CA GLY A 183 10.22 -11.54 -1.96
C GLY A 183 11.68 -11.09 -2.12
N ARG A 184 12.66 -11.94 -1.78
CA ARG A 184 14.09 -11.66 -2.02
C ARG A 184 14.44 -11.58 -3.51
N THR A 185 13.66 -12.21 -4.39
CA THR A 185 13.84 -12.11 -5.85
C THR A 185 13.17 -10.83 -6.38
N ALA A 186 11.90 -10.61 -6.03
CA ALA A 186 11.14 -9.41 -6.34
C ALA A 186 11.90 -8.12 -5.96
N ARG A 187 12.41 -8.03 -4.73
CA ARG A 187 13.17 -6.86 -4.23
C ARG A 187 14.46 -6.58 -5.00
N ARG A 188 15.07 -7.57 -5.66
CA ARG A 188 16.34 -7.42 -6.40
C ARG A 188 16.15 -6.99 -7.84
N THR A 189 15.04 -7.39 -8.46
CA THR A 189 14.76 -7.15 -9.88
C THR A 189 13.26 -6.94 -10.05
N VAL A 190 12.74 -5.82 -9.52
CA VAL A 190 11.30 -5.53 -9.43
C VAL A 190 10.64 -5.64 -10.81
N ASP A 191 11.19 -4.96 -11.82
CA ASP A 191 10.62 -4.86 -13.16
C ASP A 191 10.61 -6.22 -13.86
N THR A 192 11.68 -7.00 -13.68
CA THR A 192 11.78 -8.36 -14.23
C THR A 192 10.82 -9.31 -13.52
N HIS A 193 10.60 -9.15 -12.22
CA HIS A 193 9.64 -9.96 -11.46
C HIS A 193 8.19 -9.63 -11.85
N VAL A 194 7.82 -8.35 -11.93
CA VAL A 194 6.50 -7.90 -12.41
C VAL A 194 6.27 -8.39 -13.84
N LYS A 195 7.25 -8.22 -14.73
CA LYS A 195 7.18 -8.72 -16.10
C LYS A 195 6.98 -10.22 -16.15
N ASN A 196 7.77 -11.01 -15.43
CA ASN A 196 7.67 -12.48 -15.43
C ASN A 196 6.35 -12.98 -14.81
N ALA A 197 5.83 -12.29 -13.80
CA ALA A 197 4.53 -12.59 -13.20
C ALA A 197 3.37 -12.33 -14.17
N LEU A 198 3.31 -11.13 -14.76
CA LEU A 198 2.19 -10.71 -15.59
C LEU A 198 2.26 -11.21 -17.04
N SER A 199 3.45 -11.54 -17.56
CA SER A 199 3.61 -12.12 -18.90
C SER A 199 3.34 -13.62 -18.95
N SER A 200 3.07 -14.28 -17.81
CA SER A 200 2.66 -15.68 -17.78
C SER A 200 1.24 -15.83 -18.37
N PRO A 201 1.02 -16.60 -19.45
CA PRO A 201 -0.29 -16.68 -20.12
C PRO A 201 -1.41 -17.14 -19.18
N ARG A 202 -1.08 -18.06 -18.27
CA ARG A 202 -1.98 -18.57 -17.22
C ARG A 202 -2.41 -17.49 -16.24
N VAL A 203 -1.50 -16.56 -15.90
CA VAL A 203 -1.79 -15.41 -15.03
C VAL A 203 -2.61 -14.36 -15.79
N ALA A 204 -2.14 -13.95 -16.98
CA ALA A 204 -2.77 -12.91 -17.78
C ALA A 204 -4.23 -13.25 -18.14
N THR A 205 -4.50 -14.47 -18.62
CA THR A 205 -5.85 -14.90 -19.00
C THR A 205 -6.74 -15.19 -17.78
N ALA A 206 -6.18 -15.64 -16.65
CA ALA A 206 -6.94 -15.75 -15.40
C ALA A 206 -7.35 -14.37 -14.87
N LEU A 207 -6.44 -13.39 -14.85
CA LEU A 207 -6.77 -12.00 -14.49
C LEU A 207 -7.82 -11.41 -15.43
N GLN A 208 -7.67 -11.60 -16.75
CA GLN A 208 -8.65 -11.14 -17.74
C GLN A 208 -10.05 -11.74 -17.46
N ARG A 209 -10.14 -13.03 -17.13
CA ARG A 209 -11.40 -13.70 -16.79
C ARG A 209 -11.99 -13.22 -15.46
N MET A 210 -11.17 -12.97 -14.44
CA MET A 210 -11.62 -12.40 -13.16
C MET A 210 -12.14 -10.97 -13.34
N THR A 211 -11.44 -10.12 -14.09
CA THR A 211 -11.91 -8.78 -14.45
C THR A 211 -13.22 -8.84 -15.23
N ALA A 212 -13.36 -9.78 -16.18
CA ALA A 212 -14.60 -9.98 -16.92
C ALA A 212 -15.77 -10.42 -16.02
N LEU A 213 -15.52 -11.27 -15.01
CA LEU A 213 -16.50 -11.65 -13.99
C LEU A 213 -16.95 -10.45 -13.15
N PHE A 214 -16.01 -9.67 -12.59
CA PHE A 214 -16.33 -8.50 -11.77
C PHE A 214 -17.00 -7.35 -12.53
N ASN A 215 -16.86 -7.31 -13.86
CA ASN A 215 -17.55 -6.35 -14.74
C ASN A 215 -18.76 -6.97 -15.46
N PHE A 216 -19.25 -8.13 -15.00
CA PHE A 216 -20.47 -8.80 -15.48
C PHE A 216 -20.52 -9.04 -17.00
N ILE A 217 -19.36 -9.26 -17.65
CA ILE A 217 -19.28 -9.49 -19.09
C ILE A 217 -19.93 -10.86 -19.44
N PRO A 218 -20.99 -10.92 -20.28
CA PRO A 218 -21.73 -12.17 -20.49
C PRO A 218 -20.93 -13.31 -21.13
N SER A 219 -19.90 -12.99 -21.90
CA SER A 219 -18.99 -13.97 -22.51
C SER A 219 -17.63 -13.90 -21.83
N LEU A 220 -17.37 -14.86 -20.93
CA LEU A 220 -16.16 -14.88 -20.11
C LEU A 220 -14.98 -15.52 -20.87
N PRO A 221 -13.83 -14.83 -21.01
CA PRO A 221 -12.69 -15.34 -21.78
C PRO A 221 -12.09 -16.60 -21.16
N THR A 222 -11.60 -17.51 -22.01
CA THR A 222 -10.98 -18.78 -21.60
C THR A 222 -9.61 -18.54 -20.96
N VAL A 223 -9.29 -19.28 -19.89
CA VAL A 223 -7.94 -19.30 -19.31
C VAL A 223 -7.05 -20.21 -20.15
N SER A 224 -5.97 -19.68 -20.72
CA SER A 224 -4.97 -20.45 -21.47
C SER A 224 -3.72 -20.67 -20.63
N THR A 225 -3.16 -21.89 -20.69
CA THR A 225 -1.86 -22.21 -20.07
C THR A 225 -0.67 -21.87 -20.96
N SER A 226 -0.89 -21.72 -22.27
CA SER A 226 0.14 -21.41 -23.28
C SER A 226 -0.13 -20.07 -23.97
N ALA A 227 0.94 -19.40 -24.40
CA ALA A 227 0.84 -18.31 -25.36
C ALA A 227 0.62 -18.92 -26.75
N GLU A 228 -0.41 -18.47 -27.47
CA GLU A 228 -0.51 -18.72 -28.91
C GLU A 228 0.53 -17.85 -29.62
N GLN A 229 1.47 -18.47 -30.33
CA GLN A 229 2.49 -17.75 -31.07
C GLN A 229 1.89 -17.25 -32.40
N ILE A 230 1.32 -16.05 -32.37
CA ILE A 230 0.82 -15.35 -33.56
C ILE A 230 1.97 -15.13 -34.54
N ASP A 231 1.89 -15.74 -35.72
CA ASP A 231 2.92 -15.62 -36.75
C ASP A 231 2.77 -14.34 -37.57
N ILE A 232 3.37 -13.26 -37.06
CA ILE A 232 3.44 -11.94 -37.69
C ILE A 232 4.22 -11.97 -39.03
N SER A 233 4.95 -13.06 -39.35
CA SER A 233 5.60 -13.19 -40.66
C SER A 233 4.62 -13.50 -41.79
N THR A 234 3.44 -14.03 -41.47
CA THR A 234 2.34 -14.07 -42.44
C THR A 234 1.76 -12.66 -42.60
N PRO A 235 1.79 -12.06 -43.80
CA PRO A 235 1.18 -10.75 -44.00
C PRO A 235 -0.32 -10.89 -43.78
N PHE A 236 -0.89 -10.09 -42.87
CA PHE A 236 -2.30 -10.12 -42.49
C PHE A 236 -3.18 -10.19 -43.73
N GLN A 237 -3.74 -11.37 -44.01
CA GLN A 237 -4.58 -11.54 -45.18
C GLN A 237 -5.87 -10.76 -44.94
N THR A 238 -5.98 -9.60 -45.60
CA THR A 238 -7.16 -8.74 -45.61
C THR A 238 -8.26 -9.41 -46.44
N THR A 239 -8.79 -10.52 -45.92
CA THR A 239 -9.90 -11.31 -46.47
C THR A 239 -11.22 -10.54 -46.51
N ASN A 240 -11.21 -9.27 -46.07
CA ASN A 240 -12.03 -8.17 -46.57
C ASN A 240 -11.84 -7.89 -48.08
N LYS A 241 -11.73 -8.92 -48.93
CA LYS A 241 -12.38 -8.84 -50.23
C LYS A 241 -13.87 -8.68 -49.90
N PRO A 242 -14.54 -7.56 -50.24
CA PRO A 242 -15.96 -7.46 -50.04
C PRO A 242 -16.59 -8.64 -50.76
N LYS A 243 -17.37 -9.44 -50.02
CA LYS A 243 -18.01 -10.63 -50.58
C LYS A 243 -18.99 -10.13 -51.62
N SER A 244 -18.61 -10.19 -52.90
CA SER A 244 -19.51 -9.89 -54.00
C SER A 244 -20.66 -10.86 -53.89
N MET A 245 -21.78 -10.36 -53.39
CA MET A 245 -23.07 -10.95 -53.72
C MET A 245 -23.22 -10.70 -55.22
N ASP A 246 -22.75 -11.66 -56.00
CA ASP A 246 -23.31 -11.87 -57.33
C ASP A 246 -24.81 -12.08 -57.10
N ILE A 247 -25.59 -11.06 -57.41
CA ILE A 247 -27.04 -11.06 -57.29
C ILE A 247 -27.55 -11.91 -58.45
N ASP A 248 -27.41 -13.22 -58.30
CA ASP A 248 -27.86 -14.17 -59.30
C ASP A 248 -29.39 -14.09 -59.44
N SER A 249 -29.85 -14.10 -60.67
CA SER A 249 -31.11 -13.44 -61.03
C SER A 249 -32.33 -14.23 -60.56
N PRO A 250 -33.26 -13.64 -59.78
CA PRO A 250 -34.51 -14.31 -59.46
C PRO A 250 -35.37 -14.45 -60.73
N PRO A 251 -35.75 -15.67 -61.15
CA PRO A 251 -36.54 -15.87 -62.37
C PRO A 251 -37.97 -15.33 -62.19
N GLN A 252 -38.45 -14.59 -63.17
CA GLN A 252 -39.80 -14.03 -63.18
C GLN A 252 -40.88 -15.11 -63.05
N THR A 253 -41.63 -15.11 -61.94
CA THR A 253 -42.92 -15.80 -61.83
C THR A 253 -44.00 -14.84 -61.36
N LYS A 254 -45.23 -15.08 -61.82
CA LYS A 254 -46.27 -14.04 -61.91
C LYS A 254 -47.21 -14.05 -60.71
N ALA A 255 -47.44 -12.86 -60.17
CA ALA A 255 -48.65 -12.36 -59.52
C ALA A 255 -49.63 -13.35 -58.87
N LYS A 256 -49.96 -13.09 -57.60
CA LYS A 256 -51.38 -12.93 -57.22
C LYS A 256 -51.59 -11.96 -56.07
N THR A 257 -52.72 -11.27 -56.14
CA THR A 257 -53.21 -10.30 -55.16
C THR A 257 -53.77 -10.97 -53.91
N SER A 258 -53.46 -10.42 -52.74
CA SER A 258 -54.48 -10.22 -51.70
C SER A 258 -54.12 -8.99 -50.88
N SER A 259 -55.13 -8.18 -50.56
CA SER A 259 -54.98 -6.95 -49.77
C SER A 259 -55.68 -7.12 -48.43
N LEU A 260 -55.00 -6.82 -47.33
CA LEU A 260 -55.65 -6.49 -46.07
C LEU A 260 -55.02 -5.23 -45.46
N ARG A 261 -55.88 -4.26 -45.16
CA ARG A 261 -55.55 -3.05 -44.40
C ARG A 261 -55.74 -3.37 -42.91
N VAL A 262 -54.88 -2.84 -42.06
CA VAL A 262 -55.18 -2.58 -40.65
C VAL A 262 -54.95 -1.09 -40.41
N ASN A 263 -55.88 -0.43 -39.74
CA ASN A 263 -55.99 1.02 -39.73
C ASN A 263 -55.22 1.67 -38.57
N LEU A 264 -54.83 2.93 -38.76
CA LEU A 264 -54.50 3.83 -37.66
C LEU A 264 -55.78 4.19 -36.87
N ARG A 265 -55.64 4.18 -35.54
CA ARG A 265 -56.27 5.08 -34.57
C ARG A 265 -55.18 5.33 -33.53
N ASP A 266 -54.68 6.53 -33.26
CA ASP A 266 -55.26 7.89 -33.33
C ASP A 266 -56.41 8.08 -32.33
N SER A 267 -56.05 8.71 -31.20
CA SER A 267 -56.89 9.06 -30.05
C SER A 267 -56.19 10.15 -29.23
N HIS A 268 -56.43 11.42 -29.57
CA HIS A 268 -56.17 12.54 -28.66
C HIS A 268 -57.20 12.53 -27.52
N ASP A 269 -56.78 12.83 -26.28
CA ASP A 269 -57.06 14.16 -25.69
C ASP A 269 -56.27 14.40 -24.37
N PRO A 270 -56.15 15.66 -23.89
CA PRO A 270 -55.24 16.02 -22.80
C PRO A 270 -55.93 16.21 -21.44
N THR A 271 -55.14 16.27 -20.36
CA THR A 271 -55.50 17.04 -19.16
C THR A 271 -54.25 17.60 -18.50
N SER A 272 -54.26 18.90 -18.19
CA SER A 272 -53.13 19.63 -17.59
C SER A 272 -53.17 19.62 -16.07
N ALA A 273 -52.01 19.45 -15.41
CA ALA A 273 -51.77 19.84 -14.03
C ALA A 273 -50.29 20.25 -13.87
N SER A 274 -50.00 21.24 -13.02
CA SER A 274 -48.71 21.96 -13.02
C SER A 274 -48.12 22.17 -11.63
N THR A 275 -46.85 21.81 -11.45
CA THR A 275 -45.97 22.21 -10.34
C THR A 275 -44.51 22.26 -10.83
N PRO A 276 -43.59 23.01 -10.17
CA PRO A 276 -42.52 23.73 -10.88
C PRO A 276 -41.10 23.15 -10.69
N ALA A 277 -40.17 23.65 -11.52
CA ALA A 277 -38.75 23.29 -11.49
C ALA A 277 -37.90 24.17 -10.55
N PRO A 278 -36.73 23.68 -10.09
CA PRO A 278 -35.58 24.51 -9.77
C PRO A 278 -34.74 24.80 -11.03
N ALA A 279 -34.00 25.91 -11.02
CA ALA A 279 -33.32 26.42 -12.22
C ALA A 279 -31.98 25.72 -12.54
N GLN A 280 -31.68 25.61 -13.84
CA GLN A 280 -30.31 25.43 -14.34
C GLN A 280 -29.71 26.81 -14.67
N SER A 281 -28.52 27.12 -14.14
CA SER A 281 -27.71 28.24 -14.59
C SER A 281 -26.61 27.74 -15.53
N GLN A 282 -26.64 28.18 -16.79
CA GLN A 282 -25.54 27.98 -17.74
C GLN A 282 -24.59 29.18 -17.69
N ASP A 283 -23.30 28.91 -17.50
CA ASP A 283 -22.15 29.70 -17.96
C ASP A 283 -20.84 28.95 -17.56
N ALA A 284 -19.73 28.99 -18.28
CA ALA A 284 -19.51 29.39 -19.67
C ALA A 284 -18.32 28.57 -20.23
N ALA A 285 -18.19 28.46 -21.55
CA ALA A 285 -17.15 27.64 -22.16
C ALA A 285 -15.76 28.30 -22.18
N LYS A 286 -14.70 27.50 -21.96
CA LYS A 286 -13.40 27.75 -22.60
C LYS A 286 -12.59 26.46 -22.75
N ALA A 287 -11.96 26.30 -23.92
CA ALA A 287 -11.09 25.18 -24.25
C ALA A 287 -9.68 25.69 -24.62
N ALA A 288 -8.67 24.95 -24.17
CA ALA A 288 -7.28 24.94 -24.63
C ALA A 288 -6.73 23.57 -24.15
N GLN A 289 -6.43 22.63 -25.04
CA GLN A 289 -5.14 22.48 -25.73
C GLN A 289 -3.98 22.10 -24.81
N GLU A 290 -3.55 20.85 -24.95
CA GLU A 290 -2.18 20.46 -25.34
C GLU A 290 -1.00 21.21 -24.68
N SER A 291 -0.25 20.52 -23.82
CA SER A 291 1.07 20.00 -24.23
C SER A 291 1.62 19.02 -23.20
N GLU A 292 2.28 17.97 -23.68
CA GLU A 292 3.28 17.24 -22.88
C GLU A 292 4.58 18.06 -22.85
N THR A 293 5.29 18.08 -21.73
CA THR A 293 6.76 18.07 -21.72
C THR A 293 7.25 17.53 -20.39
N GLU A 294 7.97 16.41 -20.43
CA GLU A 294 8.83 16.03 -19.31
C GLU A 294 10.08 16.93 -19.31
N SER A 295 10.65 17.21 -18.14
CA SER A 295 11.92 17.94 -18.04
C SER A 295 12.66 17.50 -16.78
N GLU A 296 13.52 16.50 -16.95
CA GLU A 296 14.54 16.15 -15.97
C GLU A 296 15.55 17.30 -15.85
N SER A 297 15.90 17.66 -14.62
CA SER A 297 16.96 18.64 -14.33
C SER A 297 17.77 18.15 -13.15
N ASP A 298 18.87 17.45 -13.45
CA ASP A 298 19.82 16.94 -12.47
C ASP A 298 20.95 17.96 -12.17
N GLU A 299 21.65 17.72 -11.05
CA GLU A 299 22.84 18.42 -10.53
C GLU A 299 22.73 19.93 -10.19
N GLY A 300 23.61 20.41 -9.28
CA GLY A 300 23.73 21.87 -9.01
C GLY A 300 24.17 22.36 -7.62
N VAL A 301 24.93 21.60 -6.83
CA VAL A 301 25.37 22.06 -5.48
C VAL A 301 26.42 23.18 -5.55
N VAL A 302 26.09 24.38 -5.10
CA VAL A 302 27.07 25.45 -4.77
C VAL A 302 26.71 26.16 -3.46
N LEU A 303 27.70 26.36 -2.59
CA LEU A 303 27.60 27.05 -1.30
C LEU A 303 28.09 28.52 -1.39
N ARG A 304 27.73 29.34 -0.37
CA ARG A 304 28.17 30.73 -0.02
C ARG A 304 27.16 31.84 -0.39
N ALA A 305 27.09 32.96 0.34
CA ALA A 305 27.53 33.29 1.71
C ALA A 305 26.84 34.58 2.22
N ALA A 306 27.09 34.94 3.48
CA ALA A 306 26.46 36.03 4.23
C ALA A 306 26.48 37.44 3.59
N GLY A 307 25.41 38.20 3.82
CA GLY A 307 25.34 39.66 3.70
C GLY A 307 24.55 40.24 4.90
N LYS A 308 25.01 41.36 5.49
CA LYS A 308 24.50 41.85 6.80
C LYS A 308 24.70 43.36 7.01
N SER A 309 23.65 44.15 6.76
CA SER A 309 23.47 45.55 7.23
C SER A 309 22.00 45.94 7.00
N HIS A 310 21.25 46.50 7.96
CA HIS A 310 21.34 47.82 8.62
C HIS A 310 21.02 49.03 7.72
N ALA A 311 19.79 49.52 7.82
CA ALA A 311 19.41 50.94 7.79
C ALA A 311 18.03 51.11 8.48
N ALA A 312 17.72 52.30 9.01
CA ALA A 312 16.43 52.59 9.63
C ALA A 312 16.01 54.06 9.38
N SER A 313 14.71 54.26 9.14
CA SER A 313 13.97 55.54 9.19
C SER A 313 12.50 55.16 9.46
N ALA A 314 11.82 55.63 10.51
CA ALA A 314 11.54 56.99 11.00
C ALA A 314 10.17 57.50 10.50
N VAL A 315 9.31 57.90 11.44
CA VAL A 315 7.89 58.32 11.28
C VAL A 315 7.82 59.86 11.12
N PRO A 316 6.66 60.47 10.75
CA PRO A 316 5.80 61.04 11.80
C PRO A 316 4.27 61.16 11.51
N GLY A 317 3.45 61.05 12.57
CA GLY A 317 2.04 61.53 12.68
C GLY A 317 0.96 60.71 11.93
N ASP A 318 -0.32 60.68 12.34
CA ASP A 318 -1.04 61.14 13.56
C ASP A 318 -2.45 60.44 13.57
N SER A 319 -3.46 60.55 14.46
CA SER A 319 -3.85 61.45 15.58
C SER A 319 -4.69 60.72 16.67
N GLU A 320 -5.18 61.47 17.68
CA GLU A 320 -6.19 61.09 18.70
C GLU A 320 -7.67 61.27 18.20
N PRO A 321 -8.77 60.98 18.96
CA PRO A 321 -8.88 60.71 20.41
C PRO A 321 -9.82 59.57 20.93
N ARG A 322 -9.36 58.90 22.00
CA ARG A 322 -10.03 58.61 23.31
C ARG A 322 -11.47 58.05 23.44
N THR A 323 -11.59 56.98 24.26
CA THR A 323 -12.21 57.08 25.62
C THR A 323 -11.75 55.98 26.61
N SER A 324 -11.49 56.41 27.85
CA SER A 324 -11.61 55.76 29.20
C SER A 324 -12.15 54.31 29.36
N SER A 325 -11.80 53.53 30.41
CA SER A 325 -11.07 53.83 31.68
C SER A 325 -10.61 52.59 32.50
N GLN A 326 -9.47 52.71 33.20
CA GLN A 326 -9.08 52.26 34.59
C GLN A 326 -9.53 50.87 35.14
N ALA A 327 -8.76 50.13 35.97
CA ALA A 327 -7.76 50.46 37.01
C ALA A 327 -6.56 49.46 37.00
N ARG A 328 -5.30 49.77 37.40
CA ARG A 328 -4.71 49.97 38.77
C ARG A 328 -5.08 48.81 39.73
N GLN A 329 -4.18 48.04 40.37
CA GLN A 329 -2.85 48.26 41.01
C GLN A 329 -2.06 46.91 41.11
N SER A 330 -0.81 46.74 41.60
CA SER A 330 0.46 47.51 41.58
C SER A 330 1.64 46.69 42.19
N ARG A 331 2.90 47.12 41.97
CA ARG A 331 4.17 46.83 42.72
C ARG A 331 4.95 45.51 42.49
N SER A 332 6.19 45.68 42.02
CA SER A 332 7.39 44.82 42.16
C SER A 332 8.21 45.26 43.42
N PRO A 333 9.50 44.90 43.66
CA PRO A 333 10.38 43.88 43.05
C PRO A 333 11.17 43.00 44.10
N ALA A 334 12.03 42.07 43.63
CA ALA A 334 13.16 41.53 44.40
C ALA A 334 14.32 41.10 43.47
N HIS A 335 15.57 41.08 43.98
CA HIS A 335 16.78 40.89 43.17
C HIS A 335 17.89 40.18 43.98
N SER A 336 18.37 39.02 43.52
CA SER A 336 19.58 38.33 44.01
C SER A 336 20.13 37.43 42.89
N GLN A 337 21.28 37.74 42.30
CA GLN A 337 22.64 37.38 42.74
C GLN A 337 22.94 35.86 42.70
N SER A 338 23.78 35.51 41.72
CA SER A 338 24.59 34.29 41.62
C SER A 338 26.02 34.57 42.19
N PRO A 339 27.05 33.69 42.11
CA PRO A 339 27.11 32.28 41.66
C PRO A 339 27.84 31.34 42.67
N ALA A 340 28.05 30.07 42.32
CA ALA A 340 29.01 29.18 43.00
C ALA A 340 29.73 28.23 42.02
N LYS A 341 30.98 27.83 42.34
CA LYS A 341 31.81 26.87 41.58
C LYS A 341 32.40 25.79 42.50
N ALA A 342 32.36 24.54 42.06
CA ALA A 342 33.25 23.43 42.42
C ALA A 342 33.21 22.44 41.21
N LEU A 343 34.30 21.92 40.64
CA LEU A 343 35.36 21.03 41.18
C LEU A 343 34.84 19.65 41.63
N ALA A 344 35.46 18.50 41.29
CA ALA A 344 36.37 18.13 40.18
C ALA A 344 36.62 16.60 40.19
N SER A 345 36.32 15.90 39.09
CA SER A 345 36.90 14.58 38.72
C SER A 345 36.51 14.26 37.27
N SER A 346 37.35 13.84 36.31
CA SER A 346 38.67 13.16 36.29
C SER A 346 38.65 11.64 36.51
N SER A 347 38.24 10.92 35.48
CA SER A 347 38.82 9.62 35.09
C SER A 347 38.60 9.38 33.60
N ASP A 348 39.66 9.53 32.81
CA ASP A 348 39.76 8.89 31.50
C ASP A 348 40.21 7.43 31.71
N GLU A 349 39.57 6.47 31.04
CA GLU A 349 40.25 5.25 30.58
C GLU A 349 39.83 4.93 29.15
N GLU A 350 40.82 4.78 28.27
CA GLU A 350 40.62 4.43 26.87
C GLU A 350 40.26 2.94 26.73
N SER A 351 39.17 2.62 26.02
CA SER A 351 38.89 1.23 25.61
C SER A 351 38.75 1.12 24.10
N LEU A 352 39.83 0.68 23.45
CA LEU A 352 39.94 0.57 21.99
C LEU A 352 39.20 -0.65 21.42
N PRO A 353 38.59 -0.56 20.23
CA PRO A 353 37.75 -1.63 19.68
C PRO A 353 38.56 -2.88 19.26
N HIS A 354 38.21 -4.02 19.85
CA HIS A 354 38.90 -5.29 19.61
C HIS A 354 38.58 -5.88 18.22
N ARG A 355 39.57 -5.93 17.32
CA ARG A 355 39.44 -6.60 16.01
C ARG A 355 39.38 -8.14 16.15
N PRO A 356 38.44 -8.84 15.49
CA PRO A 356 38.40 -10.31 15.50
C PRO A 356 39.58 -10.92 14.73
N LYS A 357 40.26 -11.91 15.32
CA LYS A 357 41.43 -12.60 14.74
C LYS A 357 41.02 -13.83 13.92
N LYS A 358 41.60 -13.97 12.72
CA LYS A 358 41.27 -15.01 11.73
C LYS A 358 42.25 -16.20 11.79
N LYS A 359 41.90 -17.26 12.52
CA LYS A 359 42.57 -18.58 12.61
C LYS A 359 41.52 -19.63 13.04
N ALA A 360 41.64 -20.93 12.75
CA ALA A 360 42.45 -21.64 11.76
C ALA A 360 41.78 -23.00 11.42
N LYS A 361 42.27 -23.68 10.38
CA LYS A 361 41.72 -24.95 9.85
C LYS A 361 42.11 -26.15 10.73
N ALA A 362 41.13 -26.82 11.32
CA ALA A 362 41.29 -28.12 12.00
C ALA A 362 40.83 -29.29 11.11
N LYS A 363 41.35 -30.49 11.38
CA LYS A 363 41.15 -31.76 10.67
C LYS A 363 41.25 -32.90 11.68
N THR A 364 40.58 -34.04 11.43
CA THR A 364 40.97 -35.45 11.76
C THR A 364 39.85 -36.24 12.47
N THR A 365 39.78 -37.56 12.20
CA THR A 365 38.99 -38.64 12.89
C THR A 365 37.46 -38.46 12.99
N ARG A 366 36.58 -39.40 12.58
CA ARG A 366 36.66 -40.81 12.12
C ARG A 366 36.93 -41.88 13.21
N ASP A 367 36.17 -42.96 13.35
CA ASP A 367 34.91 -43.36 12.69
C ASP A 367 33.65 -42.83 13.43
N SER A 368 32.83 -43.50 14.25
CA SER A 368 32.77 -44.89 14.78
C SER A 368 31.31 -45.23 15.25
N ASP A 369 31.05 -46.43 15.78
CA ASP A 369 29.71 -47.03 15.95
C ASP A 369 28.88 -46.65 17.21
N ALA A 370 27.54 -46.57 17.07
CA ALA A 370 26.55 -47.27 17.93
C ALA A 370 25.07 -47.01 17.52
N SER A 371 24.49 -47.99 16.82
CA SER A 371 23.09 -48.48 16.83
C SER A 371 21.94 -47.66 17.47
N SER A 372 20.89 -47.39 16.67
CA SER A 372 19.49 -47.54 17.07
C SER A 372 18.59 -47.66 15.82
N GLU A 373 17.76 -48.70 15.75
CA GLU A 373 16.82 -48.95 14.64
C GLU A 373 15.39 -48.56 15.03
N SER A 374 14.71 -47.77 14.20
CA SER A 374 13.25 -47.57 14.22
C SER A 374 12.74 -47.28 12.81
N GLU A 375 11.60 -47.87 12.46
CA GLU A 375 11.02 -47.86 11.12
C GLU A 375 10.40 -46.51 10.72
N SER A 376 10.55 -46.12 9.44
CA SER A 376 9.40 -45.81 8.58
C SER A 376 9.81 -45.82 7.09
N SER A 377 8.90 -46.24 6.21
CA SER A 377 9.18 -46.57 4.81
C SER A 377 8.35 -45.73 3.84
N GLU A 378 8.98 -44.85 3.07
CA GLU A 378 8.44 -44.43 1.76
C GLU A 378 9.47 -43.79 0.78
N GLU A 379 10.49 -43.09 1.28
CA GLU A 379 11.26 -42.16 0.44
C GLU A 379 12.17 -42.82 -0.64
N GLU A 380 12.57 -44.09 -0.50
CA GLU A 380 13.53 -44.70 -1.44
C GLU A 380 12.96 -44.89 -2.86
N ARG A 381 11.63 -44.99 -3.00
CA ARG A 381 10.98 -45.34 -4.28
C ARG A 381 11.06 -44.23 -5.33
N ARG A 382 11.23 -42.96 -4.93
CA ARG A 382 11.38 -41.80 -5.85
C ARG A 382 12.80 -41.67 -6.45
N LYS A 383 13.83 -42.33 -5.91
CA LYS A 383 15.24 -42.14 -6.33
C LYS A 383 15.71 -42.99 -7.54
N ARG A 384 14.84 -43.82 -8.15
CA ARG A 384 15.22 -44.75 -9.24
C ARG A 384 14.70 -44.41 -10.65
N SER A 385 13.83 -43.42 -10.81
CA SER A 385 13.20 -43.09 -12.11
C SER A 385 13.97 -42.09 -12.99
N ALA A 386 15.04 -41.47 -12.51
CA ALA A 386 15.77 -40.40 -13.21
C ALA A 386 17.11 -40.84 -13.86
N LYS A 387 17.26 -42.11 -14.28
CA LYS A 387 18.58 -42.64 -14.70
C LYS A 387 18.62 -43.66 -15.87
N ILE A 388 17.63 -43.66 -16.76
CA ILE A 388 17.76 -44.32 -18.08
C ILE A 388 17.17 -43.43 -19.20
N VAL A 389 17.98 -42.52 -19.74
CA VAL A 389 18.00 -42.07 -21.16
C VAL A 389 19.46 -41.67 -21.47
N SER A 390 19.86 -41.69 -22.74
CA SER A 390 21.21 -41.39 -23.27
C SER A 390 21.92 -40.16 -22.66
N GLY A 391 23.25 -40.09 -22.60
CA GLY A 391 24.25 -40.95 -23.25
C GLY A 391 25.15 -40.16 -24.21
N GLY A 392 26.01 -39.29 -23.67
CA GLY A 392 26.96 -38.48 -24.45
C GLY A 392 28.29 -38.33 -23.69
N LYS A 393 29.42 -38.44 -24.40
CA LYS A 393 30.77 -38.39 -23.81
C LYS A 393 31.41 -37.00 -23.95
N THR A 394 32.45 -36.79 -23.12
CA THR A 394 33.58 -35.83 -23.25
C THR A 394 33.49 -34.46 -22.55
N GLN A 395 34.69 -33.90 -22.38
CA GLN A 395 35.08 -32.57 -21.87
C GLN A 395 34.87 -32.26 -20.37
N ARG A 396 35.98 -32.40 -19.62
CA ARG A 396 36.23 -31.73 -18.33
C ARG A 396 36.28 -30.20 -18.51
N GLY A 397 35.15 -29.51 -18.34
CA GLY A 397 35.09 -28.04 -18.29
C GLY A 397 35.61 -27.47 -16.97
N GLY A 398 36.93 -27.43 -16.78
CA GLY A 398 37.54 -26.84 -15.57
C GLY A 398 37.37 -25.32 -15.52
N ALA A 399 36.89 -24.79 -14.39
CA ALA A 399 36.64 -23.36 -14.19
C ALA A 399 37.94 -22.53 -14.30
N ARG A 400 38.11 -21.83 -15.42
CA ARG A 400 39.23 -20.88 -15.63
C ARG A 400 38.94 -19.58 -14.88
N GLN A 401 39.71 -19.28 -13.85
CA GLN A 401 39.68 -17.95 -13.23
C GLN A 401 40.24 -16.89 -14.19
N PRO A 402 39.72 -15.65 -14.18
CA PRO A 402 40.22 -14.57 -15.01
C PRO A 402 41.64 -14.16 -14.56
N ILE A 403 42.59 -14.22 -15.49
CA ILE A 403 43.99 -13.87 -15.24
C ILE A 403 44.10 -12.36 -15.06
N LYS A 404 44.35 -11.90 -13.83
CA LYS A 404 44.73 -10.51 -13.54
C LYS A 404 46.11 -10.22 -14.14
N ARG A 405 46.15 -9.72 -15.38
CA ARG A 405 47.35 -9.07 -15.93
C ARG A 405 47.57 -7.75 -15.20
N GLY A 406 48.66 -7.66 -14.43
CA GLY A 406 49.07 -6.40 -13.79
C GLY A 406 49.72 -5.47 -14.81
N GLY A 407 49.10 -4.32 -15.08
CA GLY A 407 49.74 -3.21 -15.77
C GLY A 407 50.72 -2.52 -14.83
N ARG A 408 52.03 -2.71 -15.04
CA ARG A 408 53.09 -2.11 -14.21
C ARG A 408 53.87 -1.09 -15.03
N ARG A 409 53.62 0.19 -14.76
CA ARG A 409 54.47 1.38 -15.03
C ARG A 409 55.16 1.46 -16.39
N PHE A 410 54.83 2.50 -17.13
CA PHE A 410 55.81 3.55 -17.38
C PHE A 410 55.36 4.80 -16.61
#